data_AF-A0AAU5TYI2-F1
#
_entry.id   AF-A0AAU5TYI2-F1
#
_cell.length_a   1.000
_cell.length_b   1.000
_cell.length_c   1.000
_cell.angle_alpha   90.00
_cell.angle_beta   90.00
_cell.angle_gamma   90.00
#
_symmetry.space_group_name_H-M   'P 1'
#
loop_
_entity.id
_entity.type
_entity.pdbx_description
1 polymer ?
#
loop_
_entity_poly.entity_id
_entity_poly.type
_entity_poly.pdbx_seq_one_letter_code
_entity_poly.pdbx_strand_id
1 'polypeptide(L)'
;MKKTSTRLADGRELIYYDLRDDTVRDAVDRRPLERTVTTSEVRRDPLLGDSVAIASHRQGRTYHPPANECPLCPSEGDRLSEIPDSSYDAVVFENRFPSLAGDSGRCEVVCFTSDHNASFADLTEEQARLVLEAWTDRTSELSHLPSVEQVFCFENRGAEIGVTLGHPHGQIYAYPFTTPRTALMLRQVAQHKEATGGENLFDSVLETELAGERVVLESEHWVAFVPYAAHWPYEVHLYPRRRVPDLLGLDEDARSEFPQVYLELLRRFDRIFGEGEPLTPYIAAWHQAPFGALEEFEGVSRDDFALHLELFTIRRTPGKLKFLAGSESGMNVFINDIRPEAAAERLREVASS
;
A
#
# COMPACT_ATOMS: atom_id res chain seq x y z
N MET A 1 6.23 15.26 14.37
CA MET A 1 5.83 15.30 12.95
C MET A 1 5.13 16.61 12.70
N LYS A 2 5.64 17.40 11.75
CA LYS A 2 4.98 18.61 11.28
C LYS A 2 4.27 18.34 9.96
N LYS A 3 2.98 18.67 9.90
CA LYS A 3 2.16 18.63 8.69
C LYS A 3 2.03 20.04 8.11
N THR A 4 2.44 20.25 6.87
CA THR A 4 2.29 21.53 6.17
C THR A 4 1.55 21.32 4.84
N SER A 5 0.36 21.90 4.70
CA SER A 5 -0.43 21.83 3.46
C SER A 5 -0.25 23.10 2.61
N THR A 6 -0.10 22.91 1.30
CA THR A 6 0.00 23.96 0.29
C THR A 6 -0.72 23.52 -0.99
N ARG A 7 -0.65 24.33 -2.05
CA ARG A 7 -1.29 24.09 -3.34
C ARG A 7 -0.26 24.05 -4.46
N LEU A 8 -0.39 23.07 -5.34
CA LEU A 8 0.31 23.00 -6.62
C LEU A 8 -0.25 24.04 -7.59
N ALA A 9 0.49 24.33 -8.66
CA ALA A 9 0.14 25.36 -9.65
C ALA A 9 -1.21 25.08 -10.34
N ASP A 10 -1.60 23.81 -10.44
CA ASP A 10 -2.89 23.37 -10.99
C ASP A 10 -4.02 23.27 -9.95
N GLY A 11 -3.77 23.68 -8.69
CA GLY A 11 -4.74 23.73 -7.60
C GLY A 11 -4.88 22.44 -6.78
N ARG A 12 -4.18 21.36 -7.18
CA ARG A 12 -4.10 20.13 -6.37
C ARG A 12 -3.43 20.41 -5.02
N GLU A 13 -3.82 19.65 -4.01
CA GLU A 13 -3.23 19.74 -2.67
C GLU A 13 -1.87 19.02 -2.63
N LEU A 14 -0.91 19.64 -1.93
CA LEU A 14 0.39 19.08 -1.59
C LEU A 14 0.57 19.18 -0.07
N ILE A 15 0.93 18.07 0.56
CA ILE A 15 1.07 17.97 2.02
C ILE A 15 2.46 17.43 2.33
N TYR A 16 3.27 18.25 3.00
CA TYR A 16 4.54 17.82 3.54
C TYR A 16 4.35 17.23 4.93
N TYR A 17 5.03 16.13 5.19
CA TYR A 17 5.22 15.54 6.50
C TYR A 17 6.71 15.62 6.80
N ASP A 18 7.07 16.38 7.84
CA ASP A 18 8.46 16.66 8.20
C ASP A 18 8.80 16.07 9.57
N LEU A 19 10.01 15.54 9.70
CA LEU A 19 10.56 14.99 10.94
C LEU A 19 10.74 16.09 11.99
N ARG A 20 11.17 17.28 11.53
CA ARG A 20 11.48 18.41 12.42
C ARG A 20 10.39 19.48 12.41
N ASP A 21 9.99 19.91 13.60
CA ASP A 21 8.94 20.92 13.78
C ASP A 21 9.36 22.34 13.34
N ASP A 22 10.66 22.61 13.22
CA ASP A 22 11.21 23.89 12.75
C ASP A 22 11.31 23.99 11.22
N THR A 23 11.01 22.91 10.48
CA THR A 23 11.05 22.90 9.00
C THR A 23 10.07 23.89 8.39
N VAL A 24 10.51 24.75 7.48
CA VAL A 24 9.65 25.73 6.79
C VAL A 24 9.44 25.27 5.34
N ARG A 25 8.18 25.30 4.89
CA ARG A 25 7.75 24.95 3.52
C ARG A 25 7.04 26.16 2.91
N ASP A 26 7.78 27.03 2.22
CA ASP A 26 7.28 28.27 1.61
C ASP A 26 7.52 28.33 0.09
N ALA A 27 8.09 27.28 -0.50
CA ALA A 27 8.29 27.20 -1.94
C ALA A 27 6.95 27.20 -2.69
N VAL A 28 6.89 27.99 -3.75
CA VAL A 28 5.73 28.07 -4.63
C VAL A 28 5.97 27.21 -5.86
N ASP A 29 4.96 26.43 -6.25
CA ASP A 29 5.00 25.71 -7.51
C ASP A 29 5.01 26.69 -8.70
N ARG A 30 6.13 26.73 -9.42
CA ARG A 30 6.37 27.65 -10.54
C ARG A 30 6.00 27.05 -11.90
N ARG A 31 5.49 25.82 -11.96
CA ARG A 31 5.22 25.15 -13.24
C ARG A 31 4.12 25.90 -14.01
N PRO A 32 4.26 26.09 -15.33
CA PRO A 32 3.27 26.79 -16.15
C PRO A 32 2.09 25.85 -16.48
N LEU A 33 1.36 25.43 -15.46
CA LEU A 33 0.23 24.50 -15.58
C LEU A 33 -1.09 25.23 -15.41
N GLU A 34 -2.04 24.91 -16.27
CA GLU A 34 -3.43 25.27 -16.07
C GLU A 34 -4.11 24.23 -15.18
N ARG A 35 -5.09 24.69 -14.39
CA ARG A 35 -5.93 23.81 -13.59
C ARG A 35 -6.65 22.82 -14.51
N THR A 36 -6.40 21.54 -14.27
CA THR A 36 -7.07 20.45 -14.99
C THR A 36 -8.05 19.76 -14.04
N VAL A 37 -9.26 19.49 -14.51
CA VAL A 37 -10.24 18.67 -13.81
C VAL A 37 -10.40 17.37 -14.57
N THR A 38 -10.16 16.26 -13.88
CA THR A 38 -10.29 14.93 -14.44
C THR A 38 -11.55 14.28 -13.90
N THR A 39 -12.28 13.57 -14.76
CA THR A 39 -13.41 12.73 -14.35
C THR A 39 -13.09 11.26 -14.65
N SER A 40 -13.62 10.39 -13.78
CA SER A 40 -13.63 8.94 -13.95
C SER A 40 -15.06 8.44 -13.81
N GLU A 41 -15.36 7.30 -14.40
CA GLU A 41 -16.65 6.63 -14.25
C GLU A 41 -16.45 5.30 -13.51
N VAL A 42 -17.33 4.98 -12.57
CA VAL A 42 -17.39 3.64 -11.96
C VAL A 42 -18.57 2.89 -12.55
N ARG A 43 -18.33 1.71 -13.11
CA ARG A 43 -19.35 0.82 -13.67
C ARG A 43 -19.45 -0.43 -12.83
N ARG A 44 -20.66 -0.97 -12.67
CA ARG A 44 -20.88 -2.23 -11.96
C ARG A 44 -21.04 -3.39 -12.93
N ASP A 45 -20.34 -4.48 -12.71
CA ASP A 45 -20.56 -5.75 -13.41
C ASP A 45 -21.79 -6.46 -12.79
N PRO A 46 -22.87 -6.71 -13.56
CA PRO A 46 -24.06 -7.35 -13.02
C PRO A 46 -23.91 -8.85 -12.74
N LEU A 47 -22.89 -9.52 -13.30
CA LEU A 47 -22.63 -10.95 -13.13
C LEU A 47 -21.74 -11.22 -11.93
N LEU A 48 -20.67 -10.44 -11.77
CA LEU A 48 -19.72 -10.59 -10.66
C LEU A 48 -20.08 -9.74 -9.45
N GLY A 49 -20.86 -8.67 -9.66
CA GLY A 49 -21.30 -7.75 -8.63
C GLY A 49 -20.24 -6.72 -8.23
N ASP A 50 -19.05 -6.73 -8.85
CA ASP A 50 -17.94 -5.84 -8.57
C ASP A 50 -18.00 -4.52 -9.37
N SER A 51 -17.16 -3.57 -8.95
CA SER A 51 -17.05 -2.23 -9.52
C SER A 51 -15.76 -2.08 -10.33
N VAL A 52 -15.86 -1.48 -11.51
CA VAL A 52 -14.77 -1.23 -12.44
C VAL A 52 -14.63 0.28 -12.66
N ALA A 53 -13.46 0.83 -12.34
CA ALA A 53 -13.12 2.22 -12.62
C ALA A 53 -12.65 2.39 -14.08
N ILE A 54 -13.35 3.24 -14.83
CA ILE A 54 -13.05 3.60 -16.22
C ILE A 54 -12.38 4.98 -16.23
N ALA A 55 -11.08 5.00 -16.47
CA ALA A 55 -10.25 6.20 -16.49
C ALA A 55 -9.54 6.37 -17.85
N SER A 56 -10.30 6.66 -18.90
CA SER A 56 -9.82 6.70 -20.29
C SER A 56 -8.72 7.74 -20.55
N HIS A 57 -8.73 8.85 -19.81
CA HIS A 57 -7.72 9.91 -19.88
C HIS A 57 -6.30 9.42 -19.50
N ARG A 58 -6.17 8.29 -18.79
CA ARG A 58 -4.87 7.74 -18.35
C ARG A 58 -3.99 7.21 -19.48
N GLN A 59 -4.50 7.06 -20.70
CA GLN A 59 -3.70 6.64 -21.86
C GLN A 59 -2.55 7.61 -22.17
N GLY A 60 -2.69 8.90 -21.84
CA GLY A 60 -1.68 9.94 -22.08
C GLY A 60 -0.73 10.19 -20.91
N ARG A 61 -0.69 9.32 -19.88
CA ARG A 61 0.15 9.53 -18.70
C ARG A 61 1.64 9.51 -19.07
N THR A 62 2.44 10.28 -18.35
CA THR A 62 3.91 10.22 -18.45
C THR A 62 4.38 8.77 -18.28
N TYR A 63 5.14 8.27 -19.25
CA TYR A 63 5.62 6.89 -19.29
C TYR A 63 7.15 6.89 -19.31
N HIS A 64 7.77 6.43 -18.23
CA HIS A 64 9.23 6.37 -18.02
C HIS A 64 9.96 7.67 -18.41
N PRO A 65 9.72 8.79 -17.71
CA PRO A 65 10.61 9.94 -17.86
C PRO A 65 12.03 9.56 -17.41
N PRO A 66 13.09 10.07 -18.04
CA PRO A 66 14.44 9.90 -17.54
C PRO A 66 14.56 10.48 -16.11
N ALA A 67 15.52 10.00 -15.31
CA ALA A 67 15.62 10.35 -13.89
C ALA A 67 15.73 11.87 -13.64
N ASN A 68 16.41 12.59 -14.53
CA ASN A 68 16.51 14.05 -14.52
C ASN A 68 15.19 14.79 -14.86
N GLU A 69 14.13 14.07 -15.19
CA GLU A 69 12.78 14.60 -15.43
C GLU A 69 11.75 13.95 -14.48
N CYS A 70 12.22 13.31 -13.41
CA CYS A 70 11.34 12.67 -12.45
C CYS A 70 10.41 13.70 -11.78
N PRO A 71 9.07 13.53 -11.88
CA PRO A 71 8.12 14.44 -11.26
C PRO A 71 8.11 14.36 -9.73
N LEU A 72 8.70 13.31 -9.15
CA LEU A 72 8.74 13.03 -7.70
C LEU A 72 10.06 13.47 -7.04
N CYS A 73 11.05 13.91 -7.83
CA CYS A 73 12.23 14.55 -7.26
C CYS A 73 11.89 15.99 -6.84
N PRO A 74 12.55 16.56 -5.82
CA PRO A 74 12.47 17.99 -5.51
C PRO A 74 12.77 18.87 -6.73
N SER A 75 12.22 20.08 -6.78
CA SER A 75 12.55 21.05 -7.83
C SER A 75 13.94 21.66 -7.59
N GLU A 76 14.72 21.85 -8.66
CA GLU A 76 16.10 22.37 -8.58
C GLU A 76 16.38 23.34 -9.72
N GLY A 77 16.66 24.61 -9.39
CA GLY A 77 16.91 25.66 -10.37
C GLY A 77 15.73 25.84 -11.34
N ASP A 78 15.96 25.57 -12.62
CA ASP A 78 14.95 25.62 -13.69
C ASP A 78 14.22 24.28 -13.91
N ARG A 79 14.67 23.19 -13.26
CA ARG A 79 13.97 21.91 -13.27
C ARG A 79 12.82 21.94 -12.26
N LEU A 80 11.60 22.00 -12.76
CA LEU A 80 10.38 22.05 -11.94
C LEU A 80 9.65 20.70 -11.95
N SER A 81 9.19 20.24 -10.80
CA SER A 81 8.52 18.95 -10.59
C SER A 81 7.21 19.10 -9.81
N GLU A 82 6.56 18.00 -9.42
CA GLU A 82 5.38 18.04 -8.52
C GLU A 82 5.72 18.56 -7.12
N ILE A 83 7.00 18.72 -6.78
CA ILE A 83 7.46 19.08 -5.45
C ILE A 83 8.29 20.37 -5.56
N PRO A 84 7.73 21.53 -5.19
CA PRO A 84 8.38 22.82 -5.36
C PRO A 84 9.61 23.03 -4.48
N ASP A 85 9.63 22.45 -3.27
CA ASP A 85 10.76 22.54 -2.36
C ASP A 85 11.98 21.78 -2.91
N SER A 86 13.18 22.15 -2.42
CA SER A 86 14.45 21.52 -2.80
C SER A 86 14.75 20.21 -2.05
N SER A 87 13.95 19.86 -1.05
CA SER A 87 14.03 18.58 -0.31
C SER A 87 12.72 18.31 0.42
N TYR A 88 12.52 17.08 0.86
CA TYR A 88 11.41 16.68 1.72
C TYR A 88 11.76 15.38 2.47
N ASP A 89 11.10 15.18 3.62
CA ASP A 89 11.16 13.91 4.35
C ASP A 89 10.10 12.94 3.80
N ALA A 90 8.82 13.31 3.82
CA ALA A 90 7.75 12.65 3.06
C ALA A 90 6.76 13.67 2.51
N VAL A 91 6.14 13.38 1.36
CA VAL A 91 5.15 14.28 0.77
C VAL A 91 4.02 13.53 0.10
N VAL A 92 2.80 14.05 0.27
CA VAL A 92 1.58 13.50 -0.32
C VAL A 92 0.90 14.53 -1.21
N PHE A 93 0.44 14.12 -2.38
CA PHE A 93 -0.38 14.98 -3.24
C PHE A 93 -1.36 14.18 -4.09
N GLU A 94 -2.42 14.85 -4.54
CA GLU A 94 -3.39 14.25 -5.45
C GLU A 94 -2.72 13.86 -6.78
N ASN A 95 -2.99 12.64 -7.26
CA ASN A 95 -2.39 12.12 -8.48
C ASN A 95 -2.86 12.95 -9.69
N ARG A 96 -1.92 13.36 -10.55
CA ARG A 96 -2.22 14.15 -11.75
C ARG A 96 -3.05 13.39 -12.80
N PHE A 97 -2.92 12.07 -12.83
CA PHE A 97 -3.64 11.17 -13.76
C PHE A 97 -4.38 10.08 -12.96
N PRO A 98 -5.38 10.46 -12.15
CA PRO A 98 -5.99 9.59 -11.17
C PRO A 98 -6.88 8.52 -11.82
N SER A 99 -6.94 7.33 -11.22
CA SER A 99 -7.96 6.32 -11.60
C SER A 99 -9.37 6.72 -11.14
N LEU A 100 -9.45 7.48 -10.06
CA LEU A 100 -10.67 7.86 -9.36
C LEU A 100 -10.61 9.36 -9.08
N ALA A 101 -11.62 10.11 -9.51
CA ALA A 101 -11.69 11.54 -9.30
C ALA A 101 -13.13 12.02 -9.07
N GLY A 102 -13.26 13.16 -8.38
CA GLY A 102 -14.55 13.78 -8.06
C GLY A 102 -15.40 12.88 -7.15
N ASP A 103 -16.66 12.70 -7.53
CA ASP A 103 -17.60 11.86 -6.76
C ASP A 103 -17.31 10.36 -6.87
N SER A 104 -16.35 9.96 -7.72
CA SER A 104 -15.93 8.57 -7.91
C SER A 104 -14.72 8.16 -7.08
N GLY A 105 -14.32 8.96 -6.10
CA GLY A 105 -13.18 8.69 -5.21
C GLY A 105 -11.98 9.59 -5.46
N ARG A 106 -10.84 9.24 -4.85
CA ARG A 106 -9.61 10.04 -4.88
C ARG A 106 -8.37 9.15 -4.98
N CYS A 107 -7.37 9.59 -5.75
CA CYS A 107 -6.06 8.93 -5.82
C CYS A 107 -4.96 9.90 -5.38
N GLU A 108 -4.10 9.48 -4.47
CA GLU A 108 -2.95 10.26 -4.00
C GLU A 108 -1.64 9.49 -4.25
N VAL A 109 -0.54 10.23 -4.38
CA VAL A 109 0.83 9.73 -4.43
C VAL A 109 1.51 10.09 -3.11
N VAL A 110 2.27 9.16 -2.55
CA VAL A 110 3.03 9.33 -1.30
C VAL A 110 4.50 9.11 -1.62
N CYS A 111 5.33 10.16 -1.63
CA CYS A 111 6.77 10.02 -1.84
C CYS A 111 7.46 9.87 -0.48
N PHE A 112 8.31 8.84 -0.34
CA PHE A 112 8.84 8.42 0.97
C PHE A 112 10.14 9.11 1.39
N THR A 113 10.85 9.70 0.44
CA THR A 113 12.12 10.40 0.65
C THR A 113 12.44 11.25 -0.58
N SER A 114 13.23 12.31 -0.41
CA SER A 114 13.75 13.11 -1.52
C SER A 114 14.89 12.44 -2.30
N ASP A 115 15.49 11.37 -1.76
CA ASP A 115 16.52 10.59 -2.46
C ASP A 115 15.89 9.69 -3.54
N HIS A 116 16.21 9.99 -4.81
CA HIS A 116 15.71 9.26 -5.97
C HIS A 116 16.18 7.80 -6.02
N ASN A 117 17.39 7.51 -5.50
CA ASN A 117 18.03 6.21 -5.67
C ASN A 117 17.77 5.28 -4.48
N ALA A 118 17.10 5.77 -3.44
CA ALA A 118 16.71 4.98 -2.29
C ALA A 118 15.51 4.08 -2.60
N SER A 119 15.34 3.03 -1.80
CA SER A 119 14.12 2.24 -1.68
C SER A 119 13.51 2.43 -0.30
N PHE A 120 12.29 1.93 -0.07
CA PHE A 120 11.69 1.95 1.27
C PHE A 120 12.59 1.23 2.30
N ALA A 121 13.24 0.13 1.91
CA ALA A 121 14.12 -0.65 2.78
C ALA A 121 15.38 0.10 3.26
N ASP A 122 15.76 1.17 2.54
CA ASP A 122 16.91 2.03 2.85
C ASP A 122 16.57 3.18 3.81
N LEU A 123 15.28 3.41 4.07
CA LEU A 123 14.85 4.45 4.99
C LEU A 123 15.34 4.17 6.42
N THR A 124 15.58 5.25 7.17
CA THR A 124 15.77 5.16 8.61
C THR A 124 14.46 4.79 9.31
N GLU A 125 14.55 4.31 10.55
CA GLU A 125 13.36 4.00 11.35
C GLU A 125 12.46 5.23 11.55
N GLU A 126 13.06 6.42 11.73
CA GLU A 126 12.32 7.69 11.83
C GLU A 126 11.58 8.03 10.54
N GLN A 127 12.20 7.81 9.38
CA GLN A 127 11.55 8.03 8.08
C GLN A 127 10.43 7.03 7.83
N ALA A 128 10.63 5.74 8.13
CA ALA A 128 9.58 4.74 8.02
C ALA A 128 8.40 5.02 8.98
N ARG A 129 8.69 5.48 10.21
CA ARG A 129 7.67 5.96 11.17
C ARG A 129 6.89 7.14 10.60
N LEU A 130 7.58 8.10 9.98
CA LEU A 130 6.95 9.26 9.35
C LEU A 130 6.00 8.86 8.21
N VAL A 131 6.38 7.88 7.40
CA VAL A 131 5.51 7.36 6.34
C VAL A 131 4.28 6.64 6.91
N LEU A 132 4.42 5.88 7.99
CA LEU A 132 3.28 5.31 8.72
C LEU A 132 2.33 6.40 9.23
N GLU A 133 2.87 7.47 9.79
CA GLU A 133 2.07 8.62 10.24
C GLU A 133 1.40 9.33 9.06
N ALA A 134 2.06 9.47 7.92
CA ALA A 134 1.45 10.00 6.70
C ALA A 134 0.28 9.12 6.22
N TRP A 135 0.45 7.79 6.13
CA TRP A 135 -0.65 6.88 5.77
C TRP A 135 -1.81 6.94 6.78
N THR A 136 -1.51 7.07 8.07
CA THR A 136 -2.51 7.19 9.13
C THR A 136 -3.30 8.50 9.01
N ASP A 137 -2.61 9.63 8.85
CA ASP A 137 -3.23 10.94 8.63
C ASP A 137 -4.10 10.94 7.37
N ARG A 138 -3.57 10.45 6.24
CA ARG A 138 -4.33 10.37 4.99
C ARG A 138 -5.52 9.44 5.09
N THR A 139 -5.40 8.31 5.77
CA THR A 139 -6.54 7.41 6.04
C THR A 139 -7.64 8.15 6.80
N SER A 140 -7.30 8.91 7.84
CA SER A 140 -8.26 9.71 8.59
C SER A 140 -8.95 10.75 7.70
N GLU A 141 -8.18 11.56 6.99
CA GLU A 141 -8.70 12.65 6.15
C GLU A 141 -9.58 12.14 5.00
N LEU A 142 -9.13 11.08 4.31
CA LEU A 142 -9.87 10.51 3.18
C LEU A 142 -11.14 9.79 3.64
N SER A 143 -11.14 9.18 4.83
CA SER A 143 -12.32 8.49 5.36
C SER A 143 -13.50 9.41 5.68
N HIS A 144 -13.24 10.70 5.88
CA HIS A 144 -14.30 11.70 6.12
C HIS A 144 -14.91 12.24 4.82
N LEU A 145 -14.38 11.87 3.65
CA LEU A 145 -14.96 12.28 2.38
C LEU A 145 -16.26 11.50 2.13
N PRO A 146 -17.41 12.17 1.88
CA PRO A 146 -18.69 11.50 1.70
C PRO A 146 -18.73 10.47 0.55
N SER A 147 -17.86 10.64 -0.45
CA SER A 147 -17.71 9.75 -1.60
C SER A 147 -16.76 8.58 -1.35
N VAL A 148 -16.25 8.37 -0.13
CA VAL A 148 -15.26 7.34 0.17
C VAL A 148 -15.83 6.31 1.13
N GLU A 149 -15.82 5.05 0.69
CA GLU A 149 -16.17 3.89 1.49
C GLU A 149 -14.94 3.08 1.92
N GLN A 150 -13.83 3.13 1.19
CA GLN A 150 -12.63 2.36 1.54
C GLN A 150 -11.34 3.08 1.16
N VAL A 151 -10.35 3.07 2.06
CA VAL A 151 -9.01 3.65 1.83
C VAL A 151 -7.97 2.54 1.74
N PHE A 152 -7.20 2.55 0.66
CA PHE A 152 -6.20 1.53 0.33
C PHE A 152 -4.83 2.18 0.08
N CYS A 153 -3.92 2.01 1.04
CA CYS A 153 -2.54 2.47 0.95
C CYS A 153 -1.67 1.34 0.40
N PHE A 154 -0.91 1.59 -0.66
CA PHE A 154 -0.08 0.56 -1.29
C PHE A 154 1.18 1.13 -1.94
N GLU A 155 2.16 0.27 -2.12
CA GLU A 155 3.40 0.51 -2.85
C GLU A 155 3.55 -0.54 -3.94
N ASN A 156 3.98 -0.10 -5.13
CA ASN A 156 4.49 -0.99 -6.16
C ASN A 156 5.98 -0.65 -6.34
N ARG A 157 6.86 -1.64 -6.20
CA ARG A 157 8.29 -1.52 -6.49
C ARG A 157 8.70 -2.41 -7.65
N GLY A 158 9.50 -1.87 -8.58
CA GLY A 158 10.12 -2.62 -9.67
C GLY A 158 9.39 -2.50 -11.02
N ALA A 159 10.16 -2.37 -12.11
CA ALA A 159 9.63 -2.17 -13.46
C ALA A 159 8.80 -3.37 -13.94
N GLU A 160 9.11 -4.58 -13.45
CA GLU A 160 8.46 -5.82 -13.82
C GLU A 160 6.96 -5.89 -13.45
N ILE A 161 6.51 -5.05 -12.50
CA ILE A 161 5.10 -4.94 -12.08
C ILE A 161 4.43 -3.64 -12.55
N GLY A 162 5.01 -2.97 -13.56
CA GLY A 162 4.40 -1.80 -14.19
C GLY A 162 4.69 -0.47 -13.49
N VAL A 163 5.68 -0.42 -12.59
CA VAL A 163 6.20 0.83 -12.04
C VAL A 163 6.93 1.60 -13.13
N THR A 164 6.47 2.83 -13.38
CA THR A 164 6.99 3.69 -14.45
C THR A 164 7.90 4.81 -13.94
N LEU A 165 7.91 5.05 -12.63
CA LEU A 165 8.72 6.07 -11.96
C LEU A 165 9.64 5.37 -10.96
N GLY A 166 10.96 5.51 -11.11
CA GLY A 166 11.95 4.82 -10.27
C GLY A 166 12.09 5.38 -8.85
N HIS A 167 11.57 6.58 -8.60
CA HIS A 167 11.63 7.25 -7.29
C HIS A 167 10.80 6.50 -6.24
N PRO A 168 11.26 6.34 -4.99
CA PRO A 168 10.54 5.62 -3.94
C PRO A 168 9.21 6.30 -3.57
N HIS A 169 8.10 5.66 -3.92
CA HIS A 169 6.75 6.18 -3.67
C HIS A 169 5.70 5.08 -3.55
N GLY A 170 4.65 5.38 -2.80
CA GLY A 170 3.41 4.64 -2.74
C GLY A 170 2.25 5.46 -3.28
N GLN A 171 1.06 4.90 -3.15
CA GLN A 171 -0.20 5.49 -3.57
C GLN A 171 -1.27 5.22 -2.53
N ILE A 172 -2.28 6.08 -2.50
CA ILE A 172 -3.49 5.88 -1.70
C ILE A 172 -4.68 6.00 -2.63
N TYR A 173 -5.48 4.95 -2.72
CA TYR A 173 -6.74 4.98 -3.45
C TYR A 173 -7.88 4.99 -2.43
N ALA A 174 -8.73 6.01 -2.52
CA ALA A 174 -9.95 6.13 -1.76
C ALA A 174 -11.13 5.80 -2.68
N TYR A 175 -11.70 4.61 -2.49
CA TYR A 175 -12.75 4.04 -3.33
C TYR A 175 -14.14 4.45 -2.83
N PRO A 176 -15.11 4.70 -3.74
CA PRO A 176 -16.50 4.98 -3.41
C PRO A 176 -17.34 3.71 -3.21
N PHE A 177 -16.69 2.57 -2.98
CA PHE A 177 -17.32 1.27 -2.78
C PHE A 177 -16.40 0.38 -1.95
N THR A 178 -16.97 -0.60 -1.26
CA THR A 178 -16.20 -1.74 -0.72
C THR A 178 -15.58 -2.53 -1.87
N THR A 179 -14.25 -2.66 -1.87
CA THR A 179 -13.50 -3.33 -2.95
C THR A 179 -13.81 -4.82 -3.02
N PRO A 180 -13.70 -5.45 -4.21
CA PRO A 180 -14.13 -6.85 -4.39
C PRO A 180 -13.41 -7.83 -3.47
N ARG A 181 -12.10 -7.62 -3.23
CA ARG A 181 -11.31 -8.46 -2.32
C ARG A 181 -11.77 -8.33 -0.87
N THR A 182 -12.04 -7.11 -0.40
CA THR A 182 -12.54 -6.87 0.95
C THR A 182 -13.96 -7.41 1.13
N ALA A 183 -14.83 -7.28 0.12
CA ALA A 183 -16.16 -7.88 0.16
C ALA A 183 -16.11 -9.42 0.30
N LEU A 184 -15.18 -10.09 -0.40
CA LEU A 184 -14.97 -11.53 -0.23
C LEU A 184 -14.51 -11.89 1.20
N MET A 185 -13.57 -11.14 1.76
CA MET A 185 -13.11 -11.32 3.14
C MET A 185 -14.26 -11.15 4.14
N LEU A 186 -15.05 -10.07 4.01
CA LEU A 186 -16.16 -9.78 4.92
C LEU A 186 -17.27 -10.84 4.87
N ARG A 187 -17.55 -11.42 3.69
CA ARG A 187 -18.47 -12.58 3.58
C ARG A 187 -17.95 -13.81 4.32
N GLN A 188 -16.65 -14.08 4.24
CA GLN A 188 -16.04 -15.20 4.99
C GLN A 188 -16.05 -14.93 6.50
N VAL A 189 -15.80 -13.69 6.92
CA VAL A 189 -15.93 -13.27 8.33
C VAL A 189 -17.36 -13.49 8.82
N ALA A 190 -18.37 -13.03 8.08
CA ALA A 190 -19.78 -13.22 8.41
C ALA A 190 -20.13 -14.71 8.57
N GLN A 191 -19.79 -15.51 7.55
CA GLN A 191 -20.07 -16.95 7.52
C GLN A 191 -19.39 -17.68 8.68
N HIS A 192 -18.13 -17.36 8.96
CA HIS A 192 -17.40 -17.98 10.06
C HIS A 192 -18.03 -17.62 11.41
N LYS A 193 -18.29 -16.34 11.65
CA LYS A 193 -18.89 -15.84 12.89
C LYS A 193 -20.26 -16.48 13.17
N GLU A 194 -21.09 -16.64 12.13
CA GLU A 194 -22.36 -17.36 12.23
C GLU A 194 -22.14 -18.84 12.59
N ALA A 195 -21.23 -19.52 11.89
CA ALA A 195 -20.99 -20.96 12.06
C ALA A 195 -20.37 -21.32 13.43
N THR A 196 -19.55 -20.43 14.01
CA THR A 196 -18.88 -20.66 15.30
C THR A 196 -19.63 -20.08 16.49
N GLY A 197 -20.72 -19.32 16.27
CA GLY A 197 -21.47 -18.66 17.33
C GLY A 197 -20.78 -17.41 17.90
N GLY A 198 -19.91 -16.77 17.11
CA GLY A 198 -19.35 -15.45 17.43
C GLY A 198 -17.82 -15.35 17.39
N GLU A 199 -17.10 -16.42 17.05
CA GLU A 199 -15.62 -16.34 16.94
C GLU A 199 -15.22 -15.47 15.73
N ASN A 200 -14.08 -14.79 15.85
CA ASN A 200 -13.59 -13.93 14.78
C ASN A 200 -12.61 -14.68 13.88
N LEU A 201 -12.89 -14.67 12.57
CA LEU A 201 -12.09 -15.40 11.58
C LEU A 201 -10.61 -14.98 11.55
N PHE A 202 -10.31 -13.67 11.65
CA PHE A 202 -8.92 -13.21 11.61
C PHE A 202 -8.14 -13.68 12.83
N ASP A 203 -8.76 -13.66 14.01
CA ASP A 203 -8.14 -14.17 15.24
C ASP A 203 -7.86 -15.69 15.12
N SER A 204 -8.81 -16.48 14.62
CA SER A 204 -8.63 -17.93 14.40
C SER A 204 -7.54 -18.25 13.38
N VAL A 205 -7.44 -17.47 12.29
CA VAL A 205 -6.36 -17.60 11.31
C VAL A 205 -5.02 -17.28 11.96
N LEU A 206 -4.92 -16.17 12.70
CA LEU A 206 -3.68 -15.76 13.34
C LEU A 206 -3.20 -16.78 14.37
N GLU A 207 -4.10 -17.33 15.19
CA GLU A 207 -3.79 -18.41 16.13
C GLU A 207 -3.23 -19.65 15.41
N THR A 208 -3.82 -20.04 14.29
CA THR A 208 -3.37 -21.18 13.48
C THR A 208 -1.96 -20.94 12.90
N GLU A 209 -1.71 -19.74 12.38
CA GLU A 209 -0.42 -19.42 11.76
C GLU A 209 0.70 -19.29 12.78
N LEU A 210 0.42 -18.73 13.96
CA LEU A 210 1.36 -18.64 15.09
C LEU A 210 1.74 -20.02 15.67
N ALA A 211 0.87 -21.02 15.54
CA ALA A 211 1.17 -22.39 15.94
C ALA A 211 1.98 -23.17 14.88
N GLY A 212 2.17 -22.60 13.68
CA GLY A 212 2.78 -23.26 12.52
C GLY A 212 4.24 -22.88 12.26
N GLU A 213 4.81 -23.48 11.21
CA GLU A 213 6.20 -23.24 10.78
C GLU A 213 6.35 -22.09 9.76
N ARG A 214 5.27 -21.37 9.47
CA ARG A 214 5.24 -20.33 8.41
C ARG A 214 5.50 -18.91 8.91
N VAL A 215 5.72 -18.74 10.21
CA VAL A 215 6.14 -17.47 10.80
C VAL A 215 7.52 -17.08 10.28
N VAL A 216 7.66 -15.85 9.78
CA VAL A 216 8.89 -15.30 9.20
C VAL A 216 9.57 -14.34 10.16
N LEU A 217 8.80 -13.50 10.83
CA LEU A 217 9.30 -12.46 11.74
C LEU A 217 8.25 -12.24 12.85
N GLU A 218 8.70 -12.17 14.09
CA GLU A 218 7.86 -11.88 15.25
C GLU A 218 8.52 -10.81 16.12
N SER A 219 7.68 -9.96 16.67
CA SER A 219 8.06 -8.93 17.63
C SER A 219 7.00 -8.85 18.74
N GLU A 220 7.09 -7.86 19.63
CA GLU A 220 6.13 -7.74 20.74
C GLU A 220 4.72 -7.42 20.23
N HIS A 221 4.60 -6.56 19.22
CA HIS A 221 3.34 -6.05 18.70
C HIS A 221 3.01 -6.48 17.27
N TRP A 222 3.94 -7.11 16.55
CA TRP A 222 3.74 -7.54 15.17
C TRP A 222 4.13 -9.00 14.94
N VAL A 223 3.50 -9.59 13.92
CA VAL A 223 3.90 -10.87 13.36
C VAL A 223 3.77 -10.83 11.83
N ALA A 224 4.79 -11.38 11.16
CA ALA A 224 4.80 -11.60 9.73
C ALA A 224 4.91 -13.10 9.44
N PHE A 225 4.03 -13.63 8.61
CA PHE A 225 4.00 -15.04 8.23
C PHE A 225 3.65 -15.22 6.76
N VAL A 226 4.06 -16.34 6.17
CA VAL A 226 3.56 -16.75 4.85
C VAL A 226 2.19 -17.42 5.06
N PRO A 227 1.09 -16.94 4.45
CA PRO A 227 -0.22 -17.54 4.66
C PRO A 227 -0.25 -18.99 4.16
N TYR A 228 -0.98 -19.86 4.87
CA TYR A 228 -1.17 -21.27 4.51
C TYR A 228 -1.64 -21.46 3.06
N ALA A 229 -2.43 -20.52 2.53
CA ALA A 229 -2.93 -20.53 1.16
C ALA A 229 -2.37 -19.34 0.35
N ALA A 230 -1.05 -19.16 0.33
CA ALA A 230 -0.39 -18.11 -0.45
C ALA A 230 -0.69 -18.21 -1.96
N HIS A 231 -1.11 -17.09 -2.55
CA HIS A 231 -1.42 -16.95 -3.97
C HIS A 231 -0.14 -16.70 -4.80
N TRP A 232 0.87 -16.06 -4.19
CA TRP A 232 2.12 -15.69 -4.83
C TRP A 232 3.33 -16.54 -4.39
N PRO A 233 4.40 -16.64 -5.21
CA PRO A 233 5.57 -17.46 -4.89
C PRO A 233 6.19 -17.12 -3.54
N TYR A 234 6.30 -15.83 -3.25
CA TYR A 234 6.59 -15.31 -1.92
C TYR A 234 5.54 -14.26 -1.59
N GLU A 235 4.77 -14.55 -0.56
CA GLU A 235 3.69 -13.73 -0.01
C GLU A 235 3.85 -13.74 1.50
N VAL A 236 3.85 -12.57 2.11
CA VAL A 236 3.88 -12.41 3.57
C VAL A 236 2.74 -11.52 3.97
N HIS A 237 2.01 -11.94 5.00
CA HIS A 237 1.05 -11.09 5.67
C HIS A 237 1.67 -10.60 6.97
N LEU A 238 1.62 -9.29 7.20
CA LEU A 238 2.07 -8.62 8.42
C LEU A 238 0.85 -8.13 9.20
N TYR A 239 0.66 -8.65 10.41
CA TYR A 239 -0.46 -8.33 11.29
C TYR A 239 0.03 -7.68 12.59
N PRO A 240 -0.67 -6.67 13.13
CA PRO A 240 -0.53 -6.34 14.53
C PRO A 240 -1.09 -7.50 15.36
N ARG A 241 -0.42 -7.85 16.47
CA ARG A 241 -0.87 -8.94 17.35
C ARG A 241 -2.19 -8.61 18.04
N ARG A 242 -2.46 -7.32 18.27
CA ARG A 242 -3.76 -6.82 18.70
C ARG A 242 -4.59 -6.51 17.45
N ARG A 243 -5.73 -7.19 17.29
CA ARG A 243 -6.69 -6.89 16.22
C ARG A 243 -7.20 -5.45 16.34
N VAL A 244 -7.04 -4.70 15.25
CA VAL A 244 -7.54 -3.34 15.06
C VAL A 244 -8.13 -3.24 13.65
N PRO A 245 -9.15 -2.43 13.40
CA PRO A 245 -9.83 -2.41 12.11
C PRO A 245 -9.02 -1.75 10.98
N ASP A 246 -8.16 -0.78 11.33
CA ASP A 246 -7.48 0.10 10.39
C ASP A 246 -6.24 0.76 11.04
N LEU A 247 -5.48 1.54 10.27
CA LEU A 247 -4.27 2.23 10.72
C LEU A 247 -4.53 3.20 11.89
N LEU A 248 -5.74 3.76 12.03
CA LEU A 248 -6.08 4.67 13.13
C LEU A 248 -6.16 3.92 14.46
N GLY A 249 -6.49 2.62 14.44
CA GLY A 249 -6.61 1.78 15.62
C GLY A 249 -5.29 1.33 16.24
N LEU A 250 -4.15 1.48 15.54
CA LEU A 250 -2.82 1.17 16.08
C LEU A 250 -2.48 2.06 17.28
N ASP A 251 -2.03 1.44 18.37
CA ASP A 251 -1.51 2.15 19.55
C ASP A 251 -0.05 2.59 19.34
N GLU A 252 0.48 3.38 20.28
CA GLU A 252 1.83 3.94 20.17
C GLU A 252 2.93 2.88 20.19
N ASP A 253 2.73 1.77 20.91
CA ASP A 253 3.72 0.71 21.01
C ASP A 253 3.85 -0.04 19.67
N ALA A 254 2.73 -0.44 19.07
CA ALA A 254 2.72 -1.06 17.73
C ALA A 254 3.27 -0.09 16.67
N ARG A 255 2.90 1.18 16.76
CA ARG A 255 3.39 2.25 15.88
C ARG A 255 4.90 2.48 15.99
N SER A 256 5.44 2.41 17.21
CA SER A 256 6.87 2.60 17.49
C SER A 256 7.72 1.41 17.05
N GLU A 257 7.16 0.19 17.10
CA GLU A 257 7.84 -1.05 16.69
C GLU A 257 7.74 -1.33 15.17
N PHE A 258 6.76 -0.72 14.49
CA PHE A 258 6.54 -0.94 13.05
C PHE A 258 7.78 -0.71 12.17
N PRO A 259 8.58 0.37 12.34
CA PRO A 259 9.73 0.63 11.49
C PRO A 259 10.75 -0.51 11.48
N GLN A 260 11.08 -1.09 12.64
CA GLN A 260 12.06 -2.17 12.71
C GLN A 260 11.55 -3.41 11.97
N VAL A 261 10.27 -3.76 12.18
CA VAL A 261 9.63 -4.95 11.60
C VAL A 261 9.49 -4.82 10.08
N TYR A 262 8.96 -3.69 9.61
CA TYR A 262 8.68 -3.50 8.19
C TYR A 262 9.97 -3.36 7.36
N LEU A 263 10.96 -2.61 7.85
CA LEU A 263 12.25 -2.49 7.17
C LEU A 263 12.97 -3.84 7.10
N GLU A 264 12.96 -4.63 8.18
CA GLU A 264 13.54 -5.97 8.15
C GLU A 264 12.83 -6.89 7.15
N LEU A 265 11.49 -6.84 7.10
CA LEU A 265 10.72 -7.64 6.15
C LEU A 265 11.06 -7.29 4.69
N LEU A 266 11.15 -6.00 4.35
CA LEU A 266 11.52 -5.56 3.00
C LEU A 266 12.96 -5.95 2.65
N ARG A 267 13.90 -5.84 3.60
CA ARG A 267 15.29 -6.27 3.41
C ARG A 267 15.42 -7.78 3.19
N ARG A 268 14.57 -8.59 3.83
CA ARG A 268 14.48 -10.02 3.51
C ARG A 268 14.06 -10.23 2.06
N PHE A 269 13.03 -9.52 1.59
CA PHE A 269 12.63 -9.54 0.18
C PHE A 269 13.75 -9.13 -0.77
N ASP A 270 14.62 -8.19 -0.39
CA ASP A 270 15.78 -7.83 -1.21
C ASP A 270 16.84 -8.93 -1.29
N ARG A 271 16.93 -9.78 -0.27
CA ARG A 271 17.92 -10.86 -0.19
C ARG A 271 17.42 -12.24 -0.62
N ILE A 272 16.10 -12.47 -0.75
CA ILE A 272 15.55 -13.83 -0.98
C ILE A 272 16.14 -14.54 -2.22
N PHE A 273 16.52 -13.79 -3.26
CA PHE A 273 17.07 -14.33 -4.49
C PHE A 273 18.61 -14.41 -4.54
N GLY A 274 19.28 -13.96 -3.48
CA GLY A 274 20.74 -14.00 -3.36
C GLY A 274 21.40 -12.64 -3.60
N GLU A 275 22.66 -12.53 -3.16
CA GLU A 275 23.46 -11.32 -3.34
C GLU A 275 23.77 -11.06 -4.81
N GLY A 276 23.71 -9.79 -5.21
CA GLY A 276 24.01 -9.35 -6.59
C GLY A 276 22.85 -9.48 -7.57
N GLU A 277 21.71 -10.05 -7.16
CA GLU A 277 20.49 -10.00 -7.95
C GLU A 277 19.87 -8.59 -7.90
N PRO A 278 19.14 -8.15 -8.95
CA PRO A 278 18.38 -6.91 -8.90
C PRO A 278 17.37 -6.93 -7.76
N LEU A 279 17.07 -5.76 -7.18
CA LEU A 279 16.06 -5.62 -6.13
C LEU A 279 14.74 -6.32 -6.52
N THR A 280 14.09 -6.94 -5.52
CA THR A 280 12.91 -7.76 -5.76
C THR A 280 11.70 -6.88 -6.07
N PRO A 281 11.01 -7.03 -7.21
CA PRO A 281 9.78 -6.31 -7.44
C PRO A 281 8.72 -6.80 -6.45
N TYR A 282 7.96 -5.90 -5.84
CA TYR A 282 6.91 -6.29 -4.92
C TYR A 282 5.73 -5.36 -4.98
N ILE A 283 4.59 -5.87 -4.53
CA ILE A 283 3.43 -5.08 -4.13
C ILE A 283 3.31 -5.22 -2.62
N ALA A 284 3.19 -4.10 -1.92
CA ALA A 284 2.92 -4.02 -0.49
C ALA A 284 1.65 -3.20 -0.29
N ALA A 285 0.68 -3.71 0.45
CA ALA A 285 -0.62 -3.07 0.53
C ALA A 285 -1.30 -3.27 1.89
N TRP A 286 -1.84 -2.18 2.44
CA TRP A 286 -2.64 -2.21 3.66
C TRP A 286 -4.10 -2.56 3.37
N HIS A 287 -4.59 -3.58 4.06
CA HIS A 287 -5.97 -4.01 4.09
C HIS A 287 -6.61 -3.51 5.38
N GLN A 288 -7.63 -2.67 5.23
CA GLN A 288 -8.33 -1.98 6.32
C GLN A 288 -9.84 -2.24 6.21
N ALA A 289 -10.55 -2.16 7.34
CA ALA A 289 -12.00 -2.17 7.37
C ALA A 289 -12.57 -1.02 6.51
N PRO A 290 -13.63 -1.25 5.73
CA PRO A 290 -14.34 -0.16 5.05
C PRO A 290 -14.90 0.88 6.04
N PHE A 291 -14.90 2.14 5.61
CA PHE A 291 -15.57 3.29 6.22
C PHE A 291 -17.01 3.48 5.76
N GLY A 292 -17.37 2.86 4.64
CA GLY A 292 -18.75 2.70 4.23
C GLY A 292 -19.55 1.82 5.19
N ALA A 293 -20.86 1.85 5.01
CA ALA A 293 -21.77 1.03 5.78
C ALA A 293 -21.62 -0.46 5.40
N LEU A 294 -21.73 -1.34 6.38
CA LEU A 294 -21.49 -2.78 6.22
C LEU A 294 -22.79 -3.60 6.22
N GLU A 295 -23.95 -3.00 5.94
CA GLU A 295 -25.24 -3.72 6.05
C GLU A 295 -25.36 -4.90 5.06
N GLU A 296 -24.57 -4.92 3.99
CA GLU A 296 -24.51 -6.05 3.07
C GLU A 296 -23.81 -7.29 3.66
N PHE A 297 -23.10 -7.14 4.79
CA PHE A 297 -22.40 -8.21 5.50
C PHE A 297 -23.05 -8.44 6.88
N GLU A 298 -24.11 -9.25 6.89
CA GLU A 298 -24.91 -9.49 8.10
C GLU A 298 -24.05 -9.95 9.30
N GLY A 299 -24.26 -9.31 10.46
CA GLY A 299 -23.56 -9.64 11.70
C GLY A 299 -22.10 -9.18 11.79
N VAL A 300 -21.59 -8.48 10.77
CA VAL A 300 -20.21 -7.97 10.74
C VAL A 300 -20.18 -6.49 11.12
N SER A 301 -19.29 -6.14 12.04
CA SER A 301 -18.91 -4.75 12.32
C SER A 301 -17.50 -4.47 11.83
N ARG A 302 -17.09 -3.20 11.82
CA ARG A 302 -15.70 -2.84 11.50
C ARG A 302 -14.68 -3.53 12.40
N ASP A 303 -15.00 -3.69 13.69
CA ASP A 303 -14.11 -4.31 14.67
C ASP A 303 -13.87 -5.80 14.37
N ASP A 304 -14.74 -6.44 13.58
CA ASP A 304 -14.53 -7.81 13.11
C ASP A 304 -13.43 -7.92 12.04
N PHE A 305 -13.00 -6.81 11.42
CA PHE A 305 -11.88 -6.80 10.49
C PHE A 305 -10.55 -6.66 11.23
N ALA A 306 -9.50 -7.29 10.73
CA ALA A 306 -8.14 -7.09 11.22
C ALA A 306 -7.30 -6.38 10.16
N LEU A 307 -6.76 -5.22 10.51
CA LEU A 307 -5.73 -4.51 9.76
C LEU A 307 -4.57 -5.47 9.48
N HIS A 308 -4.14 -5.53 8.23
CA HIS A 308 -2.93 -6.25 7.85
C HIS A 308 -2.30 -5.67 6.60
N LEU A 309 -1.01 -5.92 6.43
CA LEU A 309 -0.30 -5.63 5.19
C LEU A 309 -0.04 -6.94 4.44
N GLU A 310 -0.41 -6.99 3.16
CA GLU A 310 0.02 -8.06 2.26
C GLU A 310 1.23 -7.57 1.46
N LEU A 311 2.34 -8.31 1.54
CA LEU A 311 3.57 -8.08 0.77
C LEU A 311 3.84 -9.31 -0.10
N PHE A 312 3.90 -9.12 -1.42
CA PHE A 312 4.18 -10.23 -2.32
C PHE A 312 5.01 -9.81 -3.53
N THR A 313 5.74 -10.78 -4.08
CA THR A 313 6.48 -10.60 -5.33
C THR A 313 5.95 -11.48 -6.44
N ILE A 314 6.02 -10.98 -7.67
CA ILE A 314 5.78 -11.78 -8.87
C ILE A 314 7.02 -12.61 -9.25
N ARG A 315 8.19 -12.40 -8.64
CA ARG A 315 9.40 -13.15 -8.97
C ARG A 315 9.38 -14.50 -8.24
N ARG A 316 9.66 -15.60 -8.95
CA ARG A 316 9.68 -16.96 -8.37
C ARG A 316 11.09 -17.50 -8.13
N THR A 317 12.03 -17.11 -8.98
CA THR A 317 13.46 -17.47 -8.91
C THR A 317 14.26 -16.33 -9.56
N PRO A 318 15.59 -16.26 -9.40
CA PRO A 318 16.43 -15.31 -10.12
C PRO A 318 16.08 -15.25 -11.62
N GLY A 319 15.79 -14.05 -12.12
CA GLY A 319 15.43 -13.79 -13.52
C GLY A 319 14.11 -14.41 -14.03
N LYS A 320 13.26 -15.03 -13.20
CA LYS A 320 11.97 -15.59 -13.65
C LYS A 320 10.78 -15.02 -12.88
N LEU A 321 9.81 -14.52 -13.64
CA LEU A 321 8.55 -13.98 -13.14
C LEU A 321 7.43 -15.02 -13.24
N LYS A 322 6.47 -14.93 -12.31
CA LYS A 322 5.12 -15.48 -12.39
C LYS A 322 4.27 -14.48 -13.16
N PHE A 323 3.64 -14.96 -14.21
CA PHE A 323 2.65 -14.20 -14.97
C PHE A 323 1.27 -14.75 -14.61
N LEU A 324 0.34 -13.86 -14.25
CA LEU A 324 -1.06 -14.24 -14.15
C LEU A 324 -1.57 -14.46 -15.58
N ALA A 325 -1.90 -15.70 -15.92
CA ALA A 325 -2.31 -16.10 -17.25
C ALA A 325 -3.80 -16.48 -17.23
N GLY A 326 -4.23 -17.43 -18.08
CA GLY A 326 -5.65 -17.76 -18.23
C GLY A 326 -6.33 -18.25 -16.94
N SER A 327 -5.65 -19.04 -16.11
CA SER A 327 -6.22 -19.55 -14.85
C SER A 327 -6.44 -18.42 -13.84
N GLU A 328 -5.41 -17.62 -13.60
CA GLU A 328 -5.45 -16.55 -12.62
C GLU A 328 -6.28 -15.35 -13.10
N SER A 329 -6.03 -14.86 -14.32
CA SER A 329 -6.72 -13.67 -14.84
C SER A 329 -8.12 -13.96 -15.37
N GLY A 330 -8.38 -15.18 -15.85
CA GLY A 330 -9.67 -15.54 -16.44
C GLY A 330 -10.63 -16.24 -15.48
N MET A 331 -10.12 -17.07 -14.58
CA MET A 331 -10.93 -17.88 -13.65
C MET A 331 -10.70 -17.55 -12.18
N ASN A 332 -9.75 -16.66 -11.87
CA ASN A 332 -9.36 -16.32 -10.50
C ASN A 332 -8.89 -17.55 -9.67
N VAL A 333 -8.33 -18.56 -10.34
CA VAL A 333 -7.75 -19.75 -9.69
C VAL A 333 -6.23 -19.63 -9.73
N PHE A 334 -5.63 -19.36 -8.57
CA PHE A 334 -4.18 -19.21 -8.43
C PHE A 334 -3.47 -20.55 -8.35
N ILE A 335 -2.38 -20.67 -9.11
CA ILE A 335 -1.49 -21.83 -9.08
C ILE A 335 -0.15 -21.38 -8.50
N ASN A 336 0.26 -21.98 -7.39
CA ASN A 336 1.52 -21.65 -6.73
C ASN A 336 2.51 -22.81 -6.84
N ASP A 337 3.66 -22.55 -7.49
CA ASP A 337 4.73 -23.53 -7.67
C ASP A 337 5.65 -23.62 -6.45
N ILE A 338 5.51 -22.71 -5.48
CA ILE A 338 6.29 -22.68 -4.24
C ILE A 338 5.37 -23.02 -3.07
N ARG A 339 5.80 -24.00 -2.26
CA ARG A 339 5.09 -24.33 -1.02
C ARG A 339 5.23 -23.19 0.00
N PRO A 340 4.14 -22.76 0.66
CA PRO A 340 4.20 -21.73 1.70
C PRO A 340 5.25 -21.98 2.78
N GLU A 341 5.40 -23.23 3.22
CA GLU A 341 6.40 -23.62 4.24
C GLU A 341 7.84 -23.35 3.76
N ALA A 342 8.13 -23.69 2.50
CA ALA A 342 9.45 -23.49 1.89
C ALA A 342 9.74 -21.99 1.64
N ALA A 343 8.71 -21.22 1.27
CA ALA A 343 8.83 -19.77 1.14
C ALA A 343 9.17 -19.11 2.49
N ALA A 344 8.49 -19.54 3.57
CA ALA A 344 8.75 -19.05 4.92
C ALA A 344 10.15 -19.41 5.41
N GLU A 345 10.58 -20.65 5.21
CA GLU A 345 11.95 -21.10 5.50
C GLU A 345 12.98 -20.22 4.79
N ARG A 346 12.82 -20.02 3.48
CA ARG A 346 13.73 -19.19 2.70
C ARG A 346 13.79 -17.73 3.18
N LEU A 347 12.65 -17.15 3.55
CA LEU A 347 12.59 -15.79 4.09
C LEU A 347 13.26 -15.67 5.47
N ARG A 348 13.32 -16.74 6.27
CA ARG A 348 14.06 -16.78 7.52
C ARG A 348 15.57 -16.92 7.31
N GLU A 349 16.00 -17.71 6.31
CA GLU A 349 17.42 -17.88 5.99
C GLU A 349 18.12 -16.56 5.62
N VAL A 350 17.38 -15.62 5.06
CA VAL A 350 17.91 -14.32 4.61
C VAL A 350 17.62 -13.17 5.58
N ALA A 351 17.30 -13.48 6.83
CA ALA A 351 17.17 -12.47 7.89
C ALA A 351 18.45 -11.65 8.04
N SER A 352 18.32 -10.38 8.44
CA SER A 352 19.50 -9.58 8.79
C SER A 352 20.18 -10.21 10.01
N SER A 353 21.52 -10.21 10.01
CA SER A 353 22.34 -10.78 11.10
C SER A 353 22.36 -9.90 12.34
#